data_AF-A0A967VB21-F1
#
_entry.id   AF-A0A967VB21-F1
#
_cell.length_a   1.000
_cell.length_b   1.000
_cell.length_c   1.000
_cell.angle_alpha   90.00
_cell.angle_beta   90.00
_cell.angle_gamma   90.00
#
_symmetry.space_group_name_H-M   'P 1'
#
loop_
_entity.id
_entity.type
_entity.pdbx_description
1 polymer ?
#
loop_
_entity_poly.entity_id
_entity_poly.type
_entity_poly.pdbx_seq_one_letter_code
_entity_poly.pdbx_strand_id
1 'polypeptide(L)'
;MGYLDKYKKNTKHSRRIFEKSKKLHVNGVHHNIRHFEPYPFVTKAAKGKFLIDVDSTKYTDYWMGHWSLILGHTPPEVKKQIQCQVRNGWMFGTVNEQTMKLSDLINKSVKVAEKIRYVTSGTEATMYAVRLA
;
A
#
# COMPACT_ATOMS: atom_id res chain seq x y z
N MET A 1 33.21 -8.30 -8.40
CA MET A 1 32.38 -7.50 -7.47
C MET A 1 31.06 -8.23 -7.29
N GLY A 2 30.65 -8.55 -6.06
CA GLY A 2 29.44 -9.33 -5.82
C GLY A 2 28.16 -8.52 -6.09
N TYR A 3 27.01 -9.20 -6.24
CA TYR A 3 25.72 -8.52 -6.41
C TYR A 3 25.39 -7.60 -5.23
N LEU A 4 25.77 -7.99 -4.00
CA LEU A 4 25.62 -7.16 -2.79
C LEU A 4 26.45 -5.88 -2.83
N ASP A 5 27.66 -5.92 -3.39
CA ASP A 5 28.50 -4.73 -3.52
C ASP A 5 27.89 -3.75 -4.53
N LYS A 6 27.39 -4.29 -5.65
CA LYS A 6 26.66 -3.50 -6.66
C LYS A 6 25.41 -2.87 -6.05
N TYR A 7 24.63 -3.63 -5.28
CA TYR A 7 23.48 -3.11 -4.54
C TYR A 7 23.89 -1.95 -3.63
N LYS A 8 24.85 -2.19 -2.72
CA LYS A 8 25.34 -1.17 -1.77
C LYS A 8 25.89 0.08 -2.46
N LYS A 9 26.55 -0.07 -3.61
CA LYS A 9 27.07 1.05 -4.40
C LYS A 9 25.95 1.89 -5.01
N ASN A 10 24.85 1.26 -5.43
CA ASN A 10 23.74 1.91 -6.10
C ASN A 10 22.69 2.48 -5.14
N THR A 11 22.61 2.01 -3.90
CA THR A 11 21.56 2.39 -2.93
C THR A 11 22.11 3.12 -1.69
N LYS A 12 23.04 4.07 -1.89
CA LYS A 12 23.77 4.74 -0.80
C LYS A 12 22.86 5.63 0.06
N HIS A 13 21.93 6.35 -0.55
CA HIS A 13 20.99 7.23 0.17
C HIS A 13 19.95 6.38 0.90
N SER A 14 19.47 5.31 0.27
CA SER A 14 18.59 4.33 0.90
C SER A 14 19.21 3.80 2.20
N ARG A 15 20.49 3.41 2.19
CA ARG A 15 21.22 2.99 3.40
C ARG A 15 21.16 4.05 4.49
N ARG A 16 21.53 5.30 4.16
CA ARG A 16 21.57 6.40 5.15
C ARG A 16 20.21 6.67 5.78
N ILE A 17 19.13 6.58 4.99
CA ILE A 17 17.77 6.76 5.50
C ILE A 17 17.35 5.56 6.36
N PHE A 18 17.64 4.33 5.92
CA PHE A 18 17.29 3.13 6.67
C PHE A 18 18.01 3.06 8.03
N GLU A 19 19.29 3.45 8.10
CA GLU A 19 20.03 3.55 9.37
C GLU A 19 19.38 4.54 10.35
N LYS A 20 18.77 5.63 9.85
CA LYS A 20 17.97 6.53 10.68
C LYS A 20 16.67 5.85 11.13
N SER A 21 15.99 5.14 10.22
CA SER A 21 14.77 4.38 10.53
C SER A 21 15.00 3.34 11.64
N LYS A 22 16.12 2.60 11.61
CA LYS A 22 16.47 1.59 12.63
C LYS A 22 16.63 2.18 14.04
N LYS A 23 16.93 3.47 14.17
CA LYS A 23 16.99 4.15 15.47
C LYS A 23 15.61 4.46 16.06
N LEU A 24 14.56 4.44 15.24
CA LEU A 24 13.20 4.84 15.60
C LEU A 24 12.21 3.69 15.58
N HIS A 25 12.45 2.67 14.75
CA HIS A 25 11.50 1.59 14.49
C HIS A 25 12.17 0.23 14.69
N VAL A 26 11.42 -0.73 15.23
CA VAL A 26 11.86 -2.12 15.38
C VAL A 26 12.26 -2.66 14.00
N ASN A 27 13.50 -3.11 13.86
CA ASN A 27 14.10 -3.53 12.58
C ASN A 27 14.03 -2.48 11.45
N GLY A 28 13.76 -1.21 11.75
CA GLY A 28 13.65 -0.14 10.76
C GLY A 28 12.44 -0.20 9.83
N VAL A 29 11.45 -1.07 10.07
CA VAL A 29 10.27 -1.27 9.22
C VAL A 29 8.97 -1.41 10.03
N HIS A 30 7.81 -1.29 9.35
CA HIS A 30 6.48 -1.46 9.96
C HIS A 30 5.73 -2.71 9.48
N HIS A 31 6.34 -3.47 8.56
CA HIS A 31 5.78 -4.71 8.03
C HIS A 31 6.94 -5.67 7.78
N ASN A 32 6.94 -6.82 8.44
CA ASN A 32 8.12 -7.69 8.53
C ASN A 32 8.68 -8.11 7.18
N ILE A 33 7.82 -8.43 6.21
CA ILE A 33 8.26 -8.83 4.86
C ILE A 33 8.94 -7.72 4.04
N ARG A 34 8.93 -6.46 4.53
CA ARG A 34 9.68 -5.36 3.92
C ARG A 34 11.14 -5.30 4.39
N HIS A 35 11.50 -6.08 5.41
CA HIS A 35 12.88 -6.18 5.88
C HIS A 35 13.65 -7.22 5.08
N PHE A 36 14.83 -6.84 4.59
CA PHE A 36 15.81 -7.78 4.02
C PHE A 36 17.23 -7.25 4.19
N GLU A 37 18.20 -8.17 4.25
CA GLU A 37 19.62 -7.85 4.33
C GLU A 37 20.19 -7.43 2.95
N PRO A 38 21.12 -6.47 2.87
CA PRO A 38 21.73 -5.74 3.99
C PRO A 38 20.86 -4.59 4.54
N TYR A 39 19.91 -4.12 3.74
CA TYR A 39 18.89 -3.12 4.07
C TYR A 39 17.94 -2.95 2.88
N PRO A 40 16.67 -2.59 3.09
CA PRO A 40 15.75 -2.28 2.00
C PRO A 40 16.08 -0.96 1.29
N PHE A 41 15.82 -0.88 0.00
CA PHE A 41 15.86 0.39 -0.73
C PHE A 41 14.70 1.27 -0.30
N VAL A 42 14.88 2.59 -0.35
CA VAL A 42 13.85 3.54 0.08
C VAL A 42 13.16 4.12 -1.15
N THR A 43 11.85 3.89 -1.28
CA THR A 43 11.06 4.41 -2.40
C THR A 43 10.86 5.92 -2.26
N LYS A 44 11.12 6.66 -3.35
CA LYS A 44 10.88 8.11 -3.48
C LYS A 44 9.59 8.41 -4.22
N ALA A 45 9.27 7.65 -5.26
CA ALA A 45 8.09 7.86 -6.09
C ALA A 45 7.61 6.55 -6.72
N ALA A 46 6.34 6.53 -7.14
CA ALA A 46 5.74 5.42 -7.85
C ALA A 46 4.75 5.93 -8.92
N LYS A 47 4.70 5.27 -10.08
CA LYS A 47 3.72 5.57 -11.15
C LYS A 47 3.56 4.39 -12.10
N GLY A 48 2.32 4.03 -12.41
CA GLY A 48 2.01 2.86 -13.25
C GLY A 48 2.58 1.59 -12.62
N LYS A 49 3.43 0.88 -13.34
CA LYS A 49 4.11 -0.34 -12.85
C LYS A 49 5.51 -0.10 -12.28
N PHE A 50 5.87 1.16 -11.98
CA PHE A 50 7.25 1.51 -11.61
C PHE A 50 7.35 2.08 -10.20
N LEU A 51 8.42 1.68 -9.51
CA LEU A 51 8.95 2.33 -8.32
C LEU A 51 10.25 3.06 -8.70
N ILE A 52 10.50 4.19 -8.05
CA ILE A 52 11.75 4.95 -8.16
C ILE A 52 12.26 5.14 -6.74
N ASP A 53 13.48 4.68 -6.45
CA ASP A 53 14.08 4.88 -5.14
C ASP A 53 14.69 6.28 -4.96
N VAL A 54 15.15 6.56 -3.74
CA VAL A 54 15.83 7.82 -3.38
C VAL A 54 17.18 7.99 -4.08
N ASP A 55 17.75 6.91 -4.62
CA ASP A 55 18.98 6.88 -5.39
C ASP A 55 18.71 7.00 -6.91
N SER A 56 17.45 7.25 -7.31
CA SER A 56 16.97 7.40 -8.70
C SER A 56 17.00 6.11 -9.54
N THR A 57 17.13 4.94 -8.91
CA THR A 57 16.97 3.67 -9.61
C THR A 57 15.48 3.41 -9.86
N LYS A 58 15.14 3.05 -11.10
CA LYS A 58 13.78 2.71 -11.53
C LYS A 58 13.62 1.18 -11.56
N TYR A 59 12.61 0.69 -10.86
CA TYR A 59 12.26 -0.73 -10.76
C TYR A 59 10.91 -0.98 -11.41
N THR A 60 10.77 -2.10 -12.12
CA THR A 60 9.44 -2.63 -12.44
C THR A 60 8.91 -3.33 -11.19
N ASP A 61 7.77 -2.88 -10.69
CA ASP A 61 7.14 -3.41 -9.50
C ASP A 61 6.30 -4.65 -9.86
N TYR A 62 6.75 -5.82 -9.43
CA TYR A 62 6.00 -7.07 -9.51
C TYR A 62 5.29 -7.40 -8.19
N TRP A 63 5.55 -6.61 -7.15
CA TRP A 63 5.01 -6.81 -5.81
C TRP A 63 3.66 -6.11 -5.63
N MET A 64 3.47 -4.97 -6.29
CA MET A 64 2.18 -4.30 -6.52
C MET A 64 1.33 -4.15 -5.25
N GLY A 65 1.98 -3.80 -4.15
CA GLY A 65 1.33 -3.60 -2.84
C GLY A 65 0.65 -4.85 -2.28
N HIS A 66 1.24 -6.04 -2.42
CA HIS A 66 0.60 -7.32 -2.06
C HIS A 66 -0.72 -7.50 -2.82
N TRP A 67 -0.72 -7.24 -4.12
CA TRP A 67 -1.88 -7.30 -5.01
C TRP A 67 -2.97 -6.24 -4.78
N SER A 68 -2.87 -5.40 -3.74
CA SER A 68 -3.84 -4.32 -3.52
C SER A 68 -3.82 -3.25 -4.62
N LEU A 69 -2.69 -3.12 -5.35
CA LEU A 69 -2.53 -2.14 -6.42
C LEU A 69 -2.75 -2.76 -7.80
N ILE A 70 -3.86 -3.48 -7.99
CA ILE A 70 -4.15 -4.17 -9.26
C ILE A 70 -4.18 -3.24 -10.49
N LEU A 71 -4.54 -1.96 -10.30
CA LEU A 71 -4.54 -0.93 -11.36
C LEU A 71 -3.19 -0.20 -11.52
N GLY A 72 -2.17 -0.58 -10.75
CA GLY A 72 -0.90 0.12 -10.68
C GLY A 72 -0.89 1.34 -9.76
N HIS A 73 0.28 1.95 -9.67
CA HIS A 73 0.54 3.14 -8.88
C HIS A 73 -0.09 4.38 -9.53
N THR A 74 -0.89 5.11 -8.76
CA THR A 74 -1.53 6.38 -9.15
C THR A 74 -2.32 6.27 -10.48
N PRO A 75 -3.36 5.42 -10.56
CA PRO A 75 -4.22 5.35 -11.74
C PRO A 75 -4.88 6.73 -11.98
N PRO A 76 -4.86 7.28 -13.22
CA PRO A 76 -5.36 8.64 -13.48
C PRO A 76 -6.80 8.88 -13.03
N GLU A 77 -7.71 7.93 -13.31
CA GLU A 77 -9.12 8.06 -12.95
C GLU A 77 -9.32 8.00 -11.42
N VAL A 78 -8.67 7.05 -10.74
CA VAL A 78 -8.72 6.95 -9.27
C VAL A 78 -8.19 8.23 -8.63
N LYS A 79 -7.06 8.75 -9.11
CA LYS A 79 -6.49 10.02 -8.63
C LYS A 79 -7.48 11.17 -8.78
N LYS A 80 -8.12 11.29 -9.95
CA LYS A 80 -9.11 12.33 -10.23
C LYS A 80 -10.31 12.23 -9.28
N GLN A 81 -10.85 11.03 -9.06
CA GLN A 81 -11.99 10.83 -8.16
C GLN A 81 -11.64 11.14 -6.71
N ILE A 82 -10.44 10.74 -6.24
CA ILE A 82 -9.95 11.13 -4.90
C ILE A 82 -9.86 12.66 -4.76
N GLN A 83 -9.27 13.35 -5.75
CA GLN A 83 -9.17 14.82 -5.74
C GLN A 83 -10.54 15.50 -5.72
N CYS A 84 -11.55 14.91 -6.36
CA CYS A 84 -12.92 15.40 -6.30
C CYS A 84 -13.53 15.19 -4.92
N GLN A 85 -13.39 13.98 -4.36
CA GLN A 85 -13.93 13.64 -3.05
C GLN A 85 -13.34 14.51 -1.94
N VAL A 86 -12.03 14.77 -1.96
CA VAL A 86 -11.36 15.56 -0.91
C VAL A 86 -11.93 16.98 -0.81
N ARG A 87 -12.45 17.56 -1.91
CA ARG A 87 -13.14 18.87 -1.86
C ARG A 87 -14.43 18.85 -1.04
N ASN A 88 -15.07 17.69 -0.93
CA ASN A 88 -16.27 17.48 -0.13
C ASN A 88 -15.95 17.00 1.30
N GLY A 89 -14.67 16.78 1.62
CA GLY A 89 -14.19 16.24 2.89
C GLY A 89 -13.70 14.78 2.80
N TRP A 90 -12.84 14.46 3.76
CA TRP A 90 -12.14 13.18 3.94
C TRP A 90 -12.87 12.14 4.80
N MET A 91 -13.49 12.55 5.92
CA MET A 91 -14.17 11.67 6.85
C MET A 91 -15.42 12.36 7.38
N PHE A 92 -16.58 11.74 7.21
CA PHE A 92 -17.86 12.32 7.62
C PHE A 92 -18.32 11.85 9.01
N GLY A 93 -17.89 10.68 9.47
CA GLY A 93 -18.38 10.09 10.72
C GLY A 93 -19.87 9.70 10.69
N THR A 94 -20.50 9.79 9.53
CA THR A 94 -21.93 9.57 9.30
C THR A 94 -22.14 8.71 8.05
N VAL A 95 -23.40 8.32 7.81
CA VAL A 95 -23.80 7.59 6.60
C VAL A 95 -23.53 8.44 5.36
N ASN A 96 -23.07 7.80 4.27
CA ASN A 96 -22.74 8.48 3.03
C ASN A 96 -23.11 7.61 1.81
N GLU A 97 -23.32 8.25 0.66
CA GLU A 97 -23.73 7.53 -0.56
C GLU A 97 -22.62 6.67 -1.17
N GLN A 98 -21.35 7.00 -0.91
CA GLN A 98 -20.20 6.29 -1.47
C GLN A 98 -20.18 4.84 -0.99
N THR A 99 -20.50 4.59 0.29
CA THR A 99 -20.59 3.23 0.83
C THR A 99 -21.76 2.45 0.24
N MET A 100 -22.88 3.10 -0.08
CA MET A 100 -24.01 2.44 -0.75
C MET A 100 -23.64 1.98 -2.16
N LYS A 101 -23.00 2.86 -2.96
CA LYS A 101 -22.54 2.53 -4.32
C LYS A 101 -21.52 1.38 -4.32
N LEU A 102 -20.58 1.38 -3.37
CA LEU A 102 -19.62 0.30 -3.22
C LEU A 102 -20.29 -1.02 -2.81
N SER A 103 -21.25 -0.97 -1.88
CA SER A 103 -21.94 -2.17 -1.39
C SER A 103 -22.77 -2.84 -2.48
N ASP A 104 -23.43 -2.06 -3.34
CA ASP A 104 -24.16 -2.59 -4.50
C ASP A 104 -23.22 -3.32 -5.48
N LEU A 105 -22.05 -2.76 -5.77
CA LEU A 105 -21.04 -3.41 -6.63
C LEU A 105 -20.51 -4.72 -6.01
N ILE A 106 -20.24 -4.72 -4.70
CA ILE A 106 -19.76 -5.91 -4.00
C ILE A 106 -20.86 -6.99 -3.97
N ASN A 107 -22.11 -6.65 -3.65
CA ASN A 107 -23.22 -7.60 -3.61
C ASN A 107 -23.40 -8.30 -4.98
N LYS A 108 -23.34 -7.53 -6.08
CA LYS A 108 -23.38 -8.07 -7.44
C LYS A 108 -22.24 -9.06 -7.73
N SER A 109 -21.08 -8.85 -7.11
CA SER A 109 -19.87 -9.66 -7.32
C SER A 109 -19.77 -10.86 -6.37
N VAL A 110 -20.30 -10.74 -5.14
CA VAL A 110 -20.22 -11.72 -4.05
C VAL A 110 -21.64 -12.01 -3.54
N LYS A 111 -22.40 -12.78 -4.33
CA LYS A 111 -23.84 -13.00 -4.11
C LYS A 111 -24.21 -13.69 -2.79
N VAL A 112 -23.27 -14.40 -2.18
CA VAL A 112 -23.47 -15.08 -0.90
C VAL A 112 -23.42 -14.12 0.30
N ALA A 113 -22.92 -12.89 0.11
CA ALA A 113 -22.83 -11.88 1.16
C ALA A 113 -24.15 -11.08 1.23
N GLU A 114 -25.08 -11.52 2.09
CA GLU A 114 -26.40 -10.87 2.27
C GLU A 114 -26.29 -9.46 2.87
N LYS A 115 -25.35 -9.24 3.79
CA LYS A 115 -25.06 -7.96 4.45
C LYS A 115 -23.55 -7.73 4.55
N ILE A 116 -23.14 -6.46 4.51
CA ILE A 116 -21.73 -6.04 4.47
C ILE A 116 -21.43 -5.08 5.61
N ARG A 117 -20.28 -5.26 6.26
CA ARG A 117 -19.67 -4.29 7.18
C ARG A 117 -18.24 -4.00 6.72
N TYR A 118 -17.90 -2.73 6.56
CA TYR A 118 -16.53 -2.33 6.22
C TYR A 118 -15.64 -2.26 7.45
N VAL A 119 -14.37 -2.61 7.25
CA VAL A 119 -13.27 -2.51 8.21
C VAL A 119 -12.03 -2.01 7.46
N THR A 120 -10.95 -1.70 8.18
CA THR A 120 -9.77 -1.04 7.59
C THR A 120 -8.70 -2.00 7.09
N SER A 121 -8.78 -3.29 7.46
CA SER A 121 -7.83 -4.30 6.99
C SER A 121 -8.44 -5.68 6.83
N GLY A 122 -7.78 -6.54 6.04
CA GLY A 122 -8.14 -7.96 5.93
C GLY A 122 -7.99 -8.71 7.26
N THR A 123 -7.00 -8.33 8.08
CA THR A 123 -6.84 -8.89 9.43
C THR A 123 -8.06 -8.61 10.29
N GLU A 124 -8.54 -7.36 10.32
CA GLU A 124 -9.77 -7.01 11.04
C GLU A 124 -10.99 -7.76 10.49
N ALA A 125 -11.09 -7.89 9.16
CA ALA A 125 -12.19 -8.62 8.53
C ALA A 125 -12.24 -10.07 9.02
N THR A 126 -11.10 -10.76 9.04
CA THR A 126 -10.99 -12.12 9.56
C THR A 126 -11.29 -12.18 11.05
N MET A 127 -10.79 -11.24 11.86
CA MET A 127 -11.10 -11.18 13.30
C MET A 127 -12.62 -11.03 13.55
N TYR A 128 -13.31 -10.17 12.78
CA TYR A 128 -14.76 -10.04 12.88
C TYR A 128 -15.49 -11.31 12.42
N ALA A 129 -15.04 -11.94 11.34
CA ALA A 129 -15.64 -13.17 10.84
C ALA A 129 -15.55 -14.30 11.87
N VAL A 130 -14.37 -14.49 12.48
CA VAL A 130 -14.16 -15.48 13.55
C VAL A 130 -14.99 -15.17 14.79
N ARG A 131 -15.15 -13.88 15.14
CA ARG A 131 -15.98 -13.48 16.29
C ARG A 131 -17.49 -13.67 16.05
N LEU A 132 -17.92 -13.66 14.79
CA LEU A 132 -19.33 -13.82 14.43
C LEU A 132 -19.76 -15.31 14.37
N ALA A 133 -18.83 -16.20 14.00
CA ALA A 133 -19.04 -17.64 13.91
C ALA A 133 -19.24 -18.29 15.29
#